data_AF-W6S1E3-F1
#
_entry.id   AF-W6S1E3-F1
#
_cell.length_a   1.000
_cell.length_b   1.000
_cell.length_c   1.000
_cell.angle_alpha   90.00
_cell.angle_beta   90.00
_cell.angle_gamma   90.00
#
_symmetry.space_group_name_H-M   'P 1'
#
loop_
_entity.id
_entity.type
_entity.pdbx_description
1 polymer ?
#
loop_
_entity_poly.entity_id
_entity_poly.type
_entity_poly.pdbx_seq_one_letter_code
_entity_poly.pdbx_strand_id
1 'polypeptide(L)'
;MHEILQQAASSAAAMGPTILLQGMQIERPLDVVKATALSADDKRAILAAWASDFYAVDSKPAFRHIPGTPEPVFVDEVQAALRELDQRYGF
;
A
#
# COMPACT_ATOMS: atom_id res chain seq x y z
N MET A 1 28.03 2.67 -3.35
CA MET A 1 27.38 2.23 -2.09
C MET A 1 26.63 3.39 -1.42
N HIS A 2 27.27 4.55 -1.19
CA HIS A 2 26.62 5.72 -0.58
C HIS A 2 25.40 6.23 -1.38
N GLU A 3 25.54 6.34 -2.70
CA GLU A 3 24.45 6.79 -3.60
C GLU A 3 23.23 5.84 -3.60
N ILE A 4 23.47 4.53 -3.54
CA ILE A 4 22.40 3.51 -3.51
C ILE A 4 21.56 3.66 -2.24
N LEU A 5 22.21 3.90 -1.10
CA LEU A 5 21.52 4.09 0.18
C LEU A 5 20.72 5.41 0.19
N GLN A 6 21.28 6.48 -0.38
CA GLN A 6 20.57 7.76 -0.49
C GLN A 6 19.34 7.67 -1.39
N GLN A 7 19.45 6.97 -2.51
CA GLN A 7 18.33 6.73 -3.42
C GLN A 7 17.22 5.93 -2.73
N ALA A 8 17.59 4.84 -2.03
CA ALA A 8 16.62 4.02 -1.30
C ALA A 8 15.89 4.84 -0.21
N ALA A 9 16.62 5.67 0.54
CA ALA A 9 16.03 6.54 1.55
C ALA A 9 15.08 7.59 0.95
N SER A 10 15.45 8.18 -0.19
CA SER A 10 14.61 9.15 -0.90
C SER A 10 13.32 8.52 -1.43
N SER A 11 13.41 7.31 -1.99
CA SER A 11 12.24 6.55 -2.43
C SER A 11 11.32 6.19 -1.26
N ALA A 12 11.88 5.76 -0.12
CA ALA A 12 11.09 5.47 1.08
C ALA A 12 10.39 6.71 1.63
N ALA A 13 11.06 7.88 1.62
CA ALA A 13 10.43 9.13 2.02
C ALA A 13 9.27 9.55 1.09
N ALA A 14 9.41 9.28 -0.22
CA ALA A 14 8.38 9.61 -1.21
C ALA A 14 7.20 8.62 -1.23
N MET A 15 7.44 7.35 -0.95
CA MET A 15 6.42 6.28 -1.05
C MET A 15 5.87 5.82 0.31
N GLY A 16 6.50 6.21 1.41
CA GLY A 16 6.14 5.73 2.75
C GLY A 16 6.15 4.18 2.82
N PRO A 17 5.20 3.57 3.57
CA PRO A 17 5.13 2.12 3.72
C PRO A 17 4.96 1.33 2.42
N THR A 18 4.45 1.95 1.36
CA THR A 18 4.18 1.25 0.08
C THR A 18 5.48 0.85 -0.65
N ILE A 19 6.64 1.36 -0.22
CA ILE A 19 7.95 0.90 -0.69
C ILE A 19 8.15 -0.61 -0.49
N LEU A 20 7.47 -1.20 0.49
CA LEU A 20 7.50 -2.64 0.78
C LEU A 20 6.84 -3.49 -0.32
N LEU A 21 6.09 -2.87 -1.24
CA LEU A 21 5.49 -3.54 -2.40
C LEU A 21 6.46 -3.64 -3.59
N GLN A 22 7.66 -3.07 -3.51
CA GLN A 22 8.60 -3.12 -4.62
C GLN A 22 8.97 -4.56 -4.99
N GLY A 23 8.86 -4.87 -6.29
CA GLY A 23 9.09 -6.21 -6.82
C GLY A 23 7.92 -7.19 -6.62
N MET A 24 6.83 -6.77 -5.98
CA MET A 24 5.62 -7.58 -5.81
C MET A 24 4.62 -7.26 -6.93
N GLN A 25 3.83 -8.26 -7.34
CA GLN A 25 2.70 -8.07 -8.26
C GLN A 25 1.45 -7.86 -7.41
N ILE A 26 1.09 -6.59 -7.22
CA ILE A 26 -0.05 -6.15 -6.41
C ILE A 26 -0.98 -5.37 -7.33
N GLU A 27 -2.18 -5.88 -7.54
CA GLU A 27 -3.16 -5.23 -8.40
C GLU A 27 -4.28 -4.62 -7.57
N ARG A 28 -4.71 -5.32 -6.52
CA ARG A 28 -5.83 -4.96 -5.67
C ARG A 28 -5.42 -4.93 -4.20
N PRO A 29 -6.08 -4.15 -3.33
CA PRO A 29 -5.78 -4.10 -1.89
C PRO A 29 -5.79 -5.48 -1.22
N LEU A 30 -6.67 -6.39 -1.66
CA LEU A 30 -6.73 -7.74 -1.11
C LEU A 30 -5.45 -8.57 -1.38
N ASP A 31 -4.67 -8.23 -2.40
CA ASP A 31 -3.40 -8.90 -2.70
C ASP A 31 -2.36 -8.62 -1.63
N VAL A 32 -2.40 -7.43 -1.01
CA VAL A 32 -1.56 -7.09 0.16
C VAL A 32 -1.90 -8.02 1.33
N VAL A 33 -3.19 -8.29 1.57
CA VAL A 33 -3.63 -9.21 2.63
C VAL A 33 -3.11 -10.63 2.37
N LYS A 34 -3.14 -11.06 1.11
CA LYS A 34 -2.70 -12.40 0.66
C LYS A 34 -1.18 -12.55 0.60
N ALA A 35 -0.42 -11.46 0.56
CA ALA A 35 1.03 -11.50 0.47
C ALA A 35 1.65 -12.20 1.68
N THR A 36 2.21 -13.39 1.48
CA THR A 36 2.82 -14.19 2.55
C THR A 36 4.19 -13.66 3.00
N ALA A 37 4.84 -12.86 2.16
CA ALA A 37 6.12 -12.24 2.44
C ALA A 37 6.03 -11.02 3.39
N LEU A 38 4.82 -10.54 3.69
CA LEU A 38 4.59 -9.37 4.55
C LEU A 38 4.08 -9.79 5.93
N SER A 39 4.55 -9.12 6.98
CA SER A 39 3.98 -9.26 8.31
C SER A 39 2.58 -8.64 8.39
N ALA A 40 1.80 -8.96 9.43
CA ALA A 40 0.49 -8.34 9.63
C ALA A 40 0.59 -6.82 9.80
N ASP A 41 1.64 -6.35 10.47
CA ASP A 41 1.87 -4.91 10.69
C ASP A 41 2.29 -4.20 9.39
N ASP A 42 3.14 -4.83 8.57
CA ASP A 42 3.49 -4.28 7.25
C ASP A 42 2.25 -4.15 6.37
N LYS A 43 1.41 -5.20 6.33
CA LYS A 43 0.14 -5.18 5.59
C LYS A 43 -0.75 -4.04 6.05
N ARG A 44 -0.89 -3.84 7.36
CA ARG A 44 -1.69 -2.74 7.91
C ARG A 44 -1.12 -1.38 7.56
N ALA A 45 0.20 -1.20 7.69
CA ALA A 45 0.87 0.05 7.36
C ALA A 45 0.69 0.41 5.87
N ILE A 46 0.82 -0.58 4.98
CA ILE A 46 0.61 -0.41 3.54
C ILE A 46 -0.84 -0.06 3.24
N LEU A 47 -1.80 -0.81 3.77
CA LEU A 47 -3.23 -0.58 3.50
C LEU A 47 -3.71 0.76 4.10
N ALA A 48 -3.21 1.13 5.28
CA ALA A 48 -3.48 2.44 5.88
C ALA A 48 -2.89 3.57 5.02
N ALA A 49 -1.66 3.40 4.52
CA ALA A 49 -1.06 4.34 3.59
C ALA A 49 -1.91 4.45 2.31
N TRP A 50 -2.31 3.33 1.70
CA TRP A 50 -3.16 3.28 0.50
C TRP A 50 -4.51 4.00 0.71
N ALA A 51 -5.11 3.89 1.89
CA ALA A 51 -6.38 4.56 2.21
C ALA A 51 -6.22 6.08 2.39
N SER A 52 -5.01 6.58 2.65
CA SER A 52 -4.71 8.00 2.87
C SER A 52 -4.97 8.85 1.63
N ASP A 53 -5.29 10.12 1.84
CA ASP A 53 -5.43 11.11 0.77
C ASP A 53 -4.11 11.37 0.02
N PHE A 54 -2.97 10.95 0.56
CA PHE A 54 -1.69 10.95 -0.15
C PHE A 54 -1.76 10.21 -1.50
N TYR A 55 -2.58 9.16 -1.59
CA TYR A 55 -2.82 8.41 -2.82
C TYR A 55 -4.17 8.73 -3.46
N ALA A 56 -4.89 9.77 -3.04
CA ALA A 56 -6.13 10.16 -3.68
C ALA A 56 -5.88 10.58 -5.14
N VAL A 57 -6.73 10.11 -6.05
CA VAL A 57 -6.68 10.58 -7.44
C VAL A 57 -7.24 12.00 -7.50
N ASP A 58 -6.52 12.89 -8.18
CA ASP A 58 -6.92 14.29 -8.31
C ASP A 58 -8.34 14.42 -8.88
N SER A 59 -9.12 15.31 -8.27
CA SER A 59 -10.55 15.53 -8.56
C SER A 59 -11.45 14.27 -8.45
N LYS A 60 -10.95 13.16 -7.88
CA LYS A 60 -11.67 11.89 -7.71
C LYS A 60 -11.42 11.32 -6.30
N PRO A 61 -11.93 11.97 -5.24
CA PRO A 61 -11.58 11.65 -3.84
C PRO A 61 -12.00 10.25 -3.37
N ALA A 62 -12.90 9.56 -4.09
CA ALA A 62 -13.27 8.18 -3.80
C ALA A 62 -12.23 7.15 -4.28
N PHE A 63 -11.27 7.55 -5.12
CA PHE A 63 -10.27 6.67 -5.70
C PHE A 63 -8.91 6.84 -5.03
N ARG A 64 -8.15 5.74 -5.01
CA ARG A 64 -6.77 5.67 -4.55
C ARG A 64 -5.89 5.01 -5.60
N HIS A 65 -4.70 5.55 -5.85
CA HIS A 65 -3.75 4.97 -6.80
C HIS A 65 -2.33 4.97 -6.24
N ILE A 66 -1.78 3.77 -6.01
CA ILE A 66 -0.36 3.61 -5.68
C ILE A 66 0.43 3.50 -6.99
N PRO A 67 1.53 4.26 -7.16
CA PRO A 67 2.43 4.10 -8.30
C PRO A 67 2.90 2.65 -8.48
N GLY A 68 2.72 2.10 -9.67
CA GLY A 68 3.07 0.70 -9.99
C GLY A 68 1.90 -0.28 -9.96
N THR A 69 0.74 0.12 -9.42
CA THR A 69 -0.51 -0.65 -9.55
C THR A 69 -1.20 -0.33 -10.89
N PRO A 70 -1.90 -1.29 -11.52
CA PRO A 70 -2.41 -1.15 -12.88
C PRO A 70 -3.52 -0.09 -13.00
N GLU A 71 -4.35 0.07 -11.97
CA GLU A 71 -5.49 0.98 -12.00
C GLU A 71 -5.79 1.59 -10.62
N PRO A 72 -6.42 2.78 -10.56
CA PRO A 72 -6.99 3.30 -9.32
C PRO A 72 -8.10 2.40 -8.78
N VAL A 73 -8.14 2.24 -7.46
CA VAL A 73 -9.16 1.45 -6.75
C VAL A 73 -10.02 2.35 -5.89
N PHE A 74 -11.21 1.88 -5.48
CA PHE A 74 -12.04 2.63 -4.54
C PHE A 74 -11.44 2.57 -3.13
N VAL A 75 -11.55 3.67 -2.37
CA VAL A 75 -11.13 3.69 -0.97
C VAL A 75 -11.88 2.64 -0.14
N ASP A 76 -13.15 2.36 -0.47
CA ASP A 76 -13.96 1.33 0.18
C ASP A 76 -13.38 -0.08 0.01
N GLU A 77 -12.70 -0.33 -1.10
CA GLU A 77 -12.01 -1.60 -1.34
C GLU A 77 -10.76 -1.73 -0.47
N VAL A 78 -10.01 -0.64 -0.29
CA VAL A 78 -8.88 -0.60 0.65
C VAL A 78 -9.37 -0.85 2.08
N GLN A 79 -10.48 -0.22 2.46
CA GLN A 79 -11.10 -0.44 3.77
C GLN A 79 -11.62 -1.88 3.95
N ALA A 80 -12.14 -2.50 2.88
CA ALA A 80 -12.54 -3.90 2.91
C ALA A 80 -11.34 -4.83 3.16
N ALA A 81 -10.20 -4.55 2.52
CA ALA A 81 -8.97 -5.28 2.77
C ALA A 81 -8.43 -5.08 4.20
N LEU A 82 -8.55 -3.87 4.77
CA LEU A 82 -8.22 -3.63 6.18
C LEU A 82 -9.09 -4.47 7.13
N ARG A 83 -10.41 -4.49 6.91
CA ARG A 83 -11.32 -5.32 7.71
C ARG A 83 -11.01 -6.81 7.61
N GLU A 84 -10.71 -7.30 6.41
CA GLU A 84 -10.26 -8.68 6.20
C GLU A 84 -8.95 -8.97 6.94
N LEU A 85 -7.99 -8.04 6.91
CA LEU A 85 -6.73 -8.17 7.64
C LEU A 85 -6.98 -8.26 9.15
N ASP A 86 -7.80 -7.37 9.70
CA ASP A 86 -8.16 -7.36 11.12
C ASP A 86 -8.85 -8.68 11.52
N GLN A 87 -9.73 -9.21 10.68
CA GLN A 87 -10.38 -10.51 10.90
C GLN A 87 -9.37 -11.67 10.94
N ARG A 88 -8.33 -11.66 10.10
CA ARG A 88 -7.32 -12.72 10.05
C ARG A 88 -6.33 -12.71 11.21
N TYR A 89 -5.99 -11.53 11.70
CA TYR A 89 -4.88 -11.35 12.65
C TYR A 89 -5.32 -10.84 14.03
N GLY A 90 -6.60 -10.52 14.22
CA GLY A 90 -7.19 -10.25 15.52
C GLY A 90 -6.62 -9.00 16.21
N PHE A 91 -7.11 -7.83 15.82
CA PHE A 91 -6.92 -6.59 16.56
C PHE A 91 -8.23 -6.16 17.21
#